data_AF-A0A411WNI5-F1
#
_entry.id   AF-A0A411WNI5-F1
#
_cell.length_a   1.000
_cell.length_b   1.000
_cell.length_c   1.000
_cell.angle_alpha   90.00
_cell.angle_beta   90.00
_cell.angle_gamma   90.00
#
_symmetry.space_group_name_H-M   'P 1'
#
loop_
_entity.id
_entity.type
_entity.pdbx_description
1 polymer ?
#
loop_
_entity_poly.entity_id
_entity_poly.type
_entity_poly.pdbx_seq_one_letter_code
_entity_poly.pdbx_strand_id
1 'polypeptide(L)'
;MRTYTLCLLLAVSTGSATVHAIDINKSLPRVNFLTVSEPDCVDPESHLPALISDPRADIYYRAAKKIAGQQDGNYFTHMFTLGKKAADLGHWRAKLFMAELYMTTSYNRLNPKQARIYLDELMEQDIPGAFYLMSQYRQRGGDDFDNAPSPASAYLYESARRGDPRGMVDVANIFRNVKRYQSAEKLIQCGIKYGHGIAAQDRSMSISINSGMNKESWKEAFRYNYLSAVAGDSDGLHGFSSLDRHYQILFGESFAAPNKEYAKRSDKLWIMTRPGFHHDDPDRKRRGLPFRVKGNTSYKLPNLDKVLPFPPPAKLPAWNGDFSVLLSAEDAKEYRTDYHYDRLVKEILIDGLL
;
A
#
# COMPACT_ATOMS: atom_id res chain seq x y z
N MET A 1 8.77 55.07 -34.67
CA MET A 1 7.81 53.95 -34.52
C MET A 1 8.42 52.89 -33.61
N ARG A 2 7.96 52.81 -32.35
CA ARG A 2 8.30 51.72 -31.42
C ARG A 2 7.00 51.00 -31.08
N THR A 3 6.88 49.78 -31.56
CA THR A 3 5.78 48.85 -31.25
C THR A 3 6.00 48.27 -29.86
N TYR A 4 5.06 48.49 -28.94
CA TYR A 4 5.00 47.79 -27.67
C TYR A 4 3.98 46.66 -27.78
N THR A 5 4.47 45.41 -27.73
CA THR A 5 3.65 44.20 -27.68
C THR A 5 3.14 44.03 -26.25
N LEU A 6 1.82 44.08 -26.07
CA LEU A 6 1.14 43.85 -24.80
C LEU A 6 1.06 42.33 -24.55
N CYS A 7 1.91 41.79 -23.68
CA CYS A 7 1.78 40.41 -23.21
C CYS A 7 0.67 40.34 -22.15
N LEU A 8 -0.51 39.85 -22.54
CA LEU A 8 -1.56 39.41 -21.62
C LEU A 8 -1.15 38.07 -20.99
N LEU A 9 -0.73 38.10 -19.73
CA LEU A 9 -0.60 36.92 -18.88
C LEU A 9 -2.00 36.44 -18.49
N LEU A 10 -2.52 35.46 -19.22
CA LEU A 10 -3.69 34.69 -18.79
C LEU A 10 -3.26 33.80 -17.62
N ALA A 11 -3.66 34.19 -16.41
CA ALA A 11 -3.61 33.31 -15.25
C ALA A 11 -4.59 32.16 -15.48
N VAL A 12 -4.06 30.99 -15.84
CA VAL A 12 -4.82 29.74 -15.83
C VAL A 12 -5.04 29.37 -14.36
N SER A 13 -6.23 29.64 -13.85
CA SER A 13 -6.67 29.10 -12.56
C SER A 13 -6.87 27.59 -12.72
N THR A 14 -5.86 26.81 -12.34
CA THR A 14 -6.09 25.39 -12.03
C THR A 14 -6.96 25.35 -10.79
N GLY A 15 -8.27 25.15 -10.98
CA GLY A 15 -9.17 24.88 -9.88
C GLY A 15 -8.79 23.56 -9.23
N SER A 16 -7.95 23.58 -8.20
CA SER A 16 -7.86 22.49 -7.26
C SER A 16 -9.21 22.43 -6.56
N ALA A 17 -10.03 21.44 -6.90
CA ALA A 17 -11.23 21.13 -6.16
C ALA A 17 -10.79 20.81 -4.73
N THR A 18 -10.97 21.76 -3.81
CA THR A 18 -10.79 21.53 -2.39
C THR A 18 -11.79 20.46 -1.99
N VAL A 19 -11.32 19.26 -1.63
CA VAL A 19 -12.16 18.26 -0.97
C VAL A 19 -12.68 18.94 0.30
N HIS A 20 -13.97 19.28 0.33
CA HIS A 20 -14.56 19.88 1.52
C HIS A 20 -14.46 18.88 2.68
N ALA A 21 -13.97 19.36 3.82
CA ALA A 21 -13.95 18.59 5.05
C ALA A 21 -15.37 18.09 5.36
N ILE A 22 -15.51 16.79 5.56
CA ILE A 22 -16.80 16.17 5.86
C ILE A 22 -17.04 16.24 7.35
N ASP A 23 -18.25 16.66 7.75
CA ASP A 23 -18.71 16.46 9.12
C ASP A 23 -19.05 14.97 9.31
N ILE A 24 -18.15 14.24 9.96
CA ILE A 24 -18.28 12.80 10.18
C ILE A 24 -19.49 12.42 11.05
N ASN A 25 -20.04 13.38 11.79
CA ASN A 25 -21.25 13.18 12.61
C ASN A 25 -22.54 13.34 11.80
N LYS A 26 -22.44 13.94 10.61
CA LYS A 26 -23.57 14.10 9.70
C LYS A 26 -23.64 12.91 8.74
N SER A 27 -24.82 12.29 8.68
CA SER A 27 -25.07 11.20 7.74
C SER A 27 -24.95 11.68 6.29
N LEU A 28 -24.08 11.03 5.53
CA LEU A 28 -24.00 11.15 4.09
C LEU A 28 -25.02 10.23 3.42
N PRO A 29 -25.61 10.63 2.28
CA PRO A 29 -26.56 9.78 1.58
C PRO A 29 -25.89 8.52 1.03
N ARG A 30 -26.67 7.45 0.88
CA ARG A 30 -26.24 6.25 0.16
C ARG A 30 -25.84 6.62 -1.27
N VAL A 31 -24.70 6.10 -1.71
CA VAL A 31 -24.16 6.38 -3.05
C VAL A 31 -24.79 5.45 -4.08
N ASN A 32 -25.39 6.03 -5.11
CA ASN A 32 -25.83 5.30 -6.30
C ASN A 32 -24.72 5.30 -7.35
N PHE A 33 -23.97 4.20 -7.44
CA PHE A 33 -22.83 4.10 -8.35
C PHE A 33 -23.20 4.12 -9.84
N LEU A 34 -24.48 3.94 -10.20
CA LEU A 34 -24.96 4.13 -11.57
C LEU A 34 -24.86 5.60 -12.01
N THR A 35 -25.09 6.54 -11.09
CA THR A 35 -25.29 7.96 -11.42
C THR A 35 -24.30 8.91 -10.74
N VAL A 36 -23.59 8.47 -9.70
CA VAL A 36 -22.62 9.30 -8.98
C VAL A 36 -21.53 9.80 -9.92
N SER A 37 -21.04 11.03 -9.72
CA SER A 37 -19.89 11.52 -10.46
C SER A 37 -18.67 10.62 -10.23
N GLU A 38 -17.84 10.53 -11.25
CA GLU A 38 -16.53 9.91 -11.14
C GLU A 38 -15.66 10.70 -10.14
N PRO A 39 -14.96 10.04 -9.20
CA PRO A 39 -14.00 10.72 -8.34
C PRO A 39 -12.84 11.34 -9.15
N ASP A 40 -12.39 12.52 -8.72
CA ASP A 40 -11.21 13.17 -9.30
C ASP A 40 -9.93 12.40 -8.97
N CYS A 41 -8.92 12.51 -9.84
CA CYS A 41 -7.63 11.89 -9.59
C CYS A 41 -6.78 12.73 -8.62
N VAL A 42 -6.82 12.37 -7.34
CA VAL A 42 -6.11 13.06 -6.25
C VAL A 42 -4.88 12.28 -5.82
N ASP A 43 -3.76 12.98 -5.59
CA ASP A 43 -2.59 12.42 -4.92
C ASP A 43 -2.91 12.19 -3.43
N PRO A 44 -2.93 10.95 -2.93
CA PRO A 44 -3.27 10.68 -1.53
C PRO A 44 -2.28 11.26 -0.53
N GLU A 45 -1.06 11.63 -0.94
CA GLU A 45 -0.07 12.23 -0.04
C GLU A 45 -0.16 13.76 0.03
N SER A 46 -0.86 14.39 -0.92
CA SER A 46 -0.89 15.86 -1.09
C SER A 46 -1.52 16.64 0.06
N HIS A 47 -2.36 16.00 0.87
CA HIS A 47 -3.15 16.64 1.93
C HIS A 47 -3.00 15.93 3.28
N LEU A 48 -2.07 14.98 3.40
CA LEU A 48 -1.88 14.25 4.66
C LEU A 48 -1.26 15.18 5.72
N PRO A 49 -1.73 15.09 6.98
CA PRO A 49 -1.11 15.81 8.07
C PRO A 49 0.34 15.35 8.24
N ALA A 50 1.20 16.30 8.59
CA ALA A 50 2.57 15.99 8.98
C ALA A 50 2.57 14.99 10.14
N LEU A 51 3.55 14.09 10.15
CA LEU A 51 3.76 13.26 11.33
C LEU A 51 4.08 14.16 12.54
N ILE A 52 3.56 13.77 13.70
CA ILE A 52 3.80 14.49 14.95
C ILE A 52 5.31 14.54 15.24
N SER A 53 5.73 15.64 15.86
CA SER A 53 7.14 15.94 16.12
C SER A 53 7.80 15.05 17.17
N ASP A 54 7.06 14.30 18.01
CA ASP A 54 7.68 13.42 19.01
C ASP A 54 8.38 12.25 18.29
N PRO A 55 9.74 12.24 18.26
CA PRO A 55 10.48 11.24 17.51
C PRO A 55 10.28 9.82 18.06
N ARG A 56 9.82 9.66 19.32
CA ARG A 56 9.55 8.36 19.93
C ARG A 56 8.33 7.69 19.28
N ALA A 57 7.33 8.45 18.86
CA ALA A 57 6.11 7.90 18.28
C ALA A 57 6.39 7.14 16.97
N ASP A 58 7.23 7.73 16.12
CA ASP A 58 7.67 7.10 14.86
C ASP A 58 8.55 5.87 15.10
N ILE A 59 9.45 5.90 16.10
CA ILE A 59 10.25 4.72 16.49
C ILE A 59 9.35 3.57 16.93
N TYR A 60 8.38 3.83 17.82
CA TYR A 60 7.44 2.80 18.27
C TYR A 60 6.57 2.27 17.13
N TYR A 61 6.10 3.14 16.24
CA TYR A 61 5.35 2.73 15.06
C TYR A 61 6.17 1.84 14.13
N ARG A 62 7.40 2.23 13.78
CA ARG A 62 8.28 1.44 12.90
C ARG A 62 8.61 0.08 13.52
N ALA A 63 8.94 0.04 14.81
CA ALA A 63 9.17 -1.22 15.53
C ALA A 63 7.94 -2.14 15.50
N ALA A 64 6.73 -1.61 15.76
CA ALA A 64 5.49 -2.38 15.68
C ALA A 64 5.21 -2.86 14.25
N LYS A 65 5.39 -1.99 13.24
CA LYS A 65 5.22 -2.32 11.82
C LYS A 65 6.20 -3.42 11.38
N LYS A 66 7.45 -3.42 11.89
CA LYS A 66 8.43 -4.46 11.59
C LYS A 66 8.00 -5.82 12.13
N ILE A 67 7.53 -5.88 13.39
CA ILE A 67 6.97 -7.10 13.98
C ILE A 67 5.79 -7.62 13.15
N ALA A 68 4.85 -6.73 12.77
CA ALA A 68 3.68 -7.08 11.98
C ALA A 68 4.05 -7.60 10.60
N GLY A 69 4.91 -6.87 9.88
CA GLY A 69 5.36 -7.21 8.54
C GLY A 69 6.13 -8.53 8.51
N GLN A 70 6.87 -8.85 9.57
CA GLN A 70 7.53 -10.14 9.76
C GLN A 70 6.62 -11.21 10.38
N GLN A 71 5.38 -10.90 10.75
CA GLN A 71 4.48 -11.79 11.49
C GLN A 71 5.21 -12.49 12.65
N ASP A 72 6.01 -11.75 13.41
CA ASP A 72 6.82 -12.31 14.48
C ASP A 72 5.96 -12.60 15.72
N GLY A 73 5.51 -13.85 15.83
CA GLY A 73 4.64 -14.31 16.89
C GLY A 73 5.23 -14.17 18.30
N ASN A 74 6.56 -14.16 18.44
CA ASN A 74 7.21 -14.01 19.74
C ASN A 74 7.04 -12.58 20.30
N TYR A 75 6.90 -11.60 19.42
CA TYR A 75 6.79 -10.18 19.78
C TYR A 75 5.38 -9.61 19.55
N PHE A 76 4.37 -10.47 19.40
CA PHE A 76 3.00 -10.04 19.18
C PHE A 76 2.47 -9.06 20.25
N THR A 77 2.72 -9.32 21.53
CA THR A 77 2.33 -8.39 22.62
C THR A 77 3.11 -7.07 22.55
N HIS A 78 4.37 -7.11 22.13
CA HIS A 78 5.20 -5.91 21.94
C HIS A 78 4.64 -5.04 20.81
N MET A 79 4.26 -5.65 19.69
CA MET A 79 3.62 -4.96 18.56
C MET A 79 2.40 -4.14 19.01
N PHE A 80 1.51 -4.73 19.80
CA PHE A 80 0.33 -4.03 20.33
C PHE A 80 0.71 -2.88 21.28
N THR A 81 1.69 -3.10 22.15
CA THR A 81 2.11 -2.10 23.14
C THR A 81 2.77 -0.89 22.46
N LEU A 82 3.71 -1.15 21.56
CA LEU A 82 4.42 -0.13 20.78
C LEU A 82 3.46 0.62 19.85
N GLY A 83 2.63 -0.11 19.11
CA GLY A 83 1.66 0.47 18.18
C GLY A 83 0.62 1.33 18.89
N LYS A 84 0.09 0.86 20.03
CA LYS A 84 -0.84 1.66 20.86
C LYS A 84 -0.16 2.92 21.38
N LYS A 85 1.06 2.84 21.94
CA LYS A 85 1.76 4.03 22.43
C LYS A 85 2.02 5.04 21.32
N ALA A 86 2.43 4.59 20.14
CA ALA A 86 2.59 5.46 18.97
C ALA A 86 1.26 6.15 18.60
N ALA A 87 0.16 5.40 18.59
CA ALA A 87 -1.17 5.93 18.33
C ALA A 87 -1.64 6.94 19.39
N ASP A 88 -1.41 6.66 20.68
CA ASP A 88 -1.73 7.56 21.80
C ASP A 88 -0.90 8.85 21.77
N LEU A 89 0.34 8.79 21.27
CA LEU A 89 1.17 9.97 20.97
C LEU A 89 0.68 10.74 19.73
N GLY A 90 -0.41 10.29 19.09
CA GLY A 90 -1.08 10.94 17.97
C GLY A 90 -0.54 10.55 16.58
N HIS A 91 0.33 9.54 16.47
CA HIS A 91 0.90 9.14 15.18
C HIS A 91 -0.18 8.54 14.27
N TRP A 92 -0.62 9.28 13.25
CA TRP A 92 -1.79 8.91 12.43
C TRP A 92 -1.62 7.55 11.72
N ARG A 93 -0.42 7.22 11.22
CA ARG A 93 -0.16 5.90 10.63
C ARG A 93 -0.25 4.77 11.65
N ALA A 94 0.05 5.07 12.92
CA ALA A 94 -0.05 4.09 14.00
C ALA A 94 -1.50 3.89 14.42
N LYS A 95 -2.30 4.97 14.49
CA LYS A 95 -3.76 4.87 14.68
C LYS A 95 -4.40 4.01 13.59
N LEU A 96 -4.07 4.26 12.33
CA LEU A 96 -4.62 3.49 11.20
C LEU A 96 -4.21 2.01 11.29
N PHE A 97 -2.92 1.76 11.52
CA PHE A 97 -2.39 0.41 11.75
C PHE A 97 -3.06 -0.31 12.92
N MET A 98 -3.25 0.37 14.06
CA MET A 98 -3.90 -0.21 15.23
C MET A 98 -5.39 -0.45 15.01
N ALA A 99 -6.09 0.40 14.26
CA ALA A 99 -7.48 0.18 13.89
C ALA A 99 -7.65 -1.14 13.10
N GLU A 100 -6.73 -1.43 12.16
CA GLU A 100 -6.73 -2.72 11.45
C GLU A 100 -6.40 -3.90 12.38
N LEU A 101 -5.39 -3.75 13.23
CA LEU A 101 -4.99 -4.81 14.17
C LEU A 101 -6.08 -5.15 15.18
N TYR A 102 -6.79 -4.16 15.72
CA TYR A 102 -7.91 -4.37 16.66
C TYR A 102 -9.13 -5.04 16.02
N MET A 103 -9.17 -5.12 14.70
CA MET A 103 -10.20 -5.84 13.95
C MET A 103 -9.73 -7.20 13.45
N THR A 104 -8.49 -7.59 13.77
CA THR A 104 -7.90 -8.87 13.36
C THR A 104 -8.14 -9.95 14.43
N THR A 105 -8.83 -11.03 14.06
CA THR A 105 -9.26 -12.10 14.99
C THR A 105 -8.15 -13.06 15.40
N SER A 106 -7.14 -13.27 14.56
CA SER A 106 -6.04 -14.25 14.77
C SER A 106 -5.18 -13.99 16.01
N TYR A 107 -5.36 -12.83 16.61
CA TYR A 107 -4.53 -12.28 17.67
C TYR A 107 -5.21 -12.27 19.04
N ASN A 108 -6.49 -12.62 19.11
CA ASN A 108 -7.29 -12.61 20.34
C ASN A 108 -7.18 -11.30 21.16
N ARG A 109 -7.06 -10.17 20.46
CA ARG A 109 -6.99 -8.80 21.04
C ARG A 109 -7.95 -7.85 20.31
N LEU A 110 -9.12 -8.36 19.92
CA LEU A 110 -10.14 -7.54 19.28
C LEU A 110 -10.51 -6.36 20.19
N ASN A 111 -10.58 -5.17 19.61
CA ASN A 111 -11.07 -3.98 20.29
C ASN A 111 -11.79 -3.05 19.30
N PRO A 112 -12.98 -3.44 18.82
CA PRO A 112 -13.70 -2.71 17.78
C PRO A 112 -14.05 -1.28 18.20
N LYS A 113 -14.39 -1.06 19.48
CA LYS A 113 -14.59 0.27 20.06
C LYS A 113 -13.37 1.17 19.90
N GLN A 114 -12.16 0.71 20.25
CA GLN A 114 -10.96 1.53 20.09
C GLN A 114 -10.59 1.73 18.62
N ALA A 115 -10.80 0.72 17.77
CA ALA A 115 -10.65 0.86 16.33
C ALA A 115 -11.56 1.97 15.78
N ARG A 116 -12.84 2.00 16.21
CA ARG A 116 -13.80 3.04 15.84
C ARG A 116 -13.33 4.43 16.25
N ILE A 117 -12.87 4.61 17.50
CA ILE A 117 -12.33 5.89 17.99
C ILE A 117 -11.19 6.39 17.10
N TYR A 118 -10.21 5.52 16.81
CA TYR A 118 -9.10 5.89 15.93
C TYR A 118 -9.55 6.23 14.51
N LEU A 119 -10.52 5.51 13.95
CA LEU A 119 -11.03 5.80 12.62
C LEU A 119 -11.77 7.13 12.55
N ASP A 120 -12.59 7.46 13.56
CA ASP A 120 -13.28 8.75 13.64
C ASP A 120 -12.26 9.90 13.69
N GLU A 121 -11.26 9.83 14.57
CA GLU A 121 -10.18 10.83 14.67
C GLU A 121 -9.37 10.98 13.37
N LEU A 122 -9.16 9.89 12.63
CA LEU A 122 -8.43 9.90 11.36
C LEU A 122 -9.29 10.45 10.20
N MET A 123 -10.60 10.20 10.21
CA MET A 123 -11.51 10.80 9.23
C MET A 123 -11.66 12.31 9.46
N GLU A 124 -11.63 12.78 10.71
CA GLU A 124 -11.55 14.22 11.02
C GLU A 124 -10.26 14.87 10.48
N GLN A 125 -9.18 14.09 10.39
CA GLN A 125 -7.90 14.48 9.77
C GLN A 125 -7.85 14.22 8.26
N ASP A 126 -8.98 13.87 7.64
CA ASP A 126 -9.12 13.60 6.21
C ASP A 126 -8.25 12.44 5.70
N ILE A 127 -7.84 11.51 6.57
CA ILE A 127 -6.97 10.39 6.20
C ILE A 127 -7.73 9.40 5.29
N PRO A 128 -7.35 9.22 4.01
CA PRO A 128 -8.12 8.44 3.03
C PRO A 128 -8.39 6.98 3.46
N GLY A 129 -7.40 6.37 4.09
CA GLY A 129 -7.47 4.99 4.55
C GLY A 129 -8.45 4.75 5.70
N ALA A 130 -8.78 5.79 6.48
CA ALA A 130 -9.76 5.65 7.55
C ALA A 130 -11.18 5.49 6.99
N PHE A 131 -11.52 6.25 5.94
CA PHE A 131 -12.77 6.08 5.20
C PHE A 131 -12.87 4.68 4.58
N TYR A 132 -11.77 4.14 4.05
CA TYR A 132 -11.75 2.78 3.52
C TYR A 132 -12.12 1.76 4.60
N LEU A 133 -11.40 1.76 5.73
CA LEU A 133 -11.63 0.81 6.80
C LEU A 133 -13.01 0.97 7.43
N MET A 134 -13.48 2.21 7.61
CA MET A 134 -14.83 2.50 8.07
C MET A 134 -15.88 1.88 7.14
N SER A 135 -15.71 1.98 5.81
CA SER A 135 -16.58 1.29 4.86
C SER A 135 -16.61 -0.22 5.09
N GLN A 136 -15.43 -0.85 5.17
CA GLN A 136 -15.34 -2.30 5.30
C GLN A 136 -15.97 -2.80 6.60
N TYR A 137 -15.73 -2.11 7.72
CA TYR A 137 -16.30 -2.50 9.02
C TYR A 137 -17.79 -2.18 9.12
N ARG A 138 -18.23 -1.05 8.57
CA ARG A 138 -19.66 -0.72 8.47
C ARG A 138 -20.43 -1.74 7.63
N GLN A 139 -19.82 -2.25 6.56
CA GLN A 139 -20.44 -3.28 5.71
C GLN A 139 -20.53 -4.64 6.40
N ARG A 140 -19.50 -5.01 7.18
CA ARG A 140 -19.49 -6.25 7.97
C ARG A 140 -20.48 -6.21 9.14
N GLY A 141 -20.74 -5.03 9.69
CA GLY A 141 -21.63 -4.80 10.83
C GLY A 141 -20.97 -5.02 12.19
N GLY A 142 -21.77 -4.98 13.25
CA GLY A 142 -21.36 -5.08 14.65
C GLY A 142 -21.60 -3.78 15.42
N ASP A 143 -21.92 -3.89 16.71
CA ASP A 143 -22.44 -2.79 17.55
C ASP A 143 -21.65 -1.47 17.44
N ASP A 144 -20.31 -1.54 17.41
CA ASP A 144 -19.42 -0.36 17.33
C ASP A 144 -19.41 0.34 15.96
N PHE A 145 -19.85 -0.34 14.90
CA PHE A 145 -19.89 0.18 13.53
C PHE A 145 -21.30 0.34 13.00
N ASP A 146 -22.29 -0.37 13.55
CA ASP A 146 -23.67 -0.32 13.07
C ASP A 146 -24.35 1.02 13.29
N ASN A 147 -23.85 1.79 14.25
CA ASN A 147 -24.28 3.15 14.54
C ASN A 147 -23.51 4.23 13.75
N ALA A 148 -22.58 3.87 12.85
CA ALA A 148 -21.85 4.87 12.08
C ALA A 148 -22.84 5.71 11.24
N PRO A 149 -22.72 7.06 11.25
CA PRO A 149 -23.75 7.94 10.69
C PRO A 149 -24.04 7.70 9.21
N SER A 150 -23.01 7.37 8.42
CA SER A 150 -23.13 7.14 6.98
C SER A 150 -23.17 5.65 6.62
N PRO A 151 -23.80 5.27 5.50
CA PRO A 151 -23.72 3.90 4.99
C PRO A 151 -22.32 3.59 4.46
N ALA A 152 -21.96 2.30 4.43
CA ALA A 152 -20.65 1.84 3.92
C ALA A 152 -20.33 2.38 2.51
N SER A 153 -21.32 2.44 1.61
CA SER A 153 -21.14 2.98 0.26
C SER A 153 -20.63 4.43 0.23
N ALA A 154 -21.03 5.25 1.21
CA ALA A 154 -20.60 6.64 1.28
C ALA A 154 -19.13 6.71 1.70
N TYR A 155 -18.75 6.00 2.76
CA TYR A 155 -17.36 5.92 3.18
C TYR A 155 -16.44 5.35 2.08
N LEU A 156 -16.89 4.33 1.33
CA LEU A 156 -16.13 3.78 0.21
C LEU A 156 -15.86 4.83 -0.88
N TYR A 157 -16.91 5.56 -1.24
CA TYR A 157 -16.80 6.61 -2.27
C TYR A 157 -15.91 7.76 -1.81
N GLU A 158 -16.02 8.17 -0.54
CA GLU A 158 -15.18 9.22 0.05
C GLU A 158 -13.72 8.81 0.18
N SER A 159 -13.46 7.52 0.42
CA SER A 159 -12.12 6.94 0.38
C SER A 159 -11.49 7.07 -1.01
N ALA A 160 -12.24 6.72 -2.07
CA ALA A 160 -11.78 6.86 -3.44
C ALA A 160 -11.57 8.32 -3.86
N ARG A 161 -12.48 9.23 -3.45
CA ARG A 161 -12.35 10.69 -3.71
C ARG A 161 -11.09 11.30 -3.11
N ARG A 162 -10.55 10.70 -2.06
CA ARG A 162 -9.33 11.14 -1.36
C ARG A 162 -8.06 10.43 -1.82
N GLY A 163 -8.15 9.55 -2.83
CA GLY A 163 -6.98 8.87 -3.35
C GLY A 163 -6.59 7.58 -2.63
N ASP A 164 -7.38 7.03 -1.70
CA ASP A 164 -7.03 5.72 -1.15
C ASP A 164 -7.09 4.68 -2.29
N PRO A 165 -6.00 3.95 -2.53
CA PRO A 165 -5.94 3.03 -3.66
C PRO A 165 -6.87 1.84 -3.55
N ARG A 166 -7.15 1.37 -2.33
CA ARG A 166 -8.08 0.25 -2.10
C ARG A 166 -9.49 0.72 -2.41
N GLY A 167 -9.86 1.92 -1.94
CA GLY A 167 -11.11 2.58 -2.27
C GLY A 167 -11.28 2.80 -3.77
N MET A 168 -10.25 3.32 -4.45
CA MET A 168 -10.28 3.53 -5.91
C MET A 168 -10.50 2.24 -6.70
N VAL A 169 -9.81 1.14 -6.34
CA VAL A 169 -9.96 -0.17 -7.00
C VAL A 169 -11.35 -0.76 -6.75
N ASP A 170 -11.84 -0.70 -5.51
CA ASP A 170 -13.17 -1.23 -5.16
C ASP A 170 -14.28 -0.44 -5.88
N VAL A 171 -14.19 0.89 -5.95
CA VAL A 171 -15.13 1.72 -6.72
C VAL A 171 -15.00 1.45 -8.23
N ALA A 172 -13.79 1.27 -8.77
CA ALA A 172 -13.59 0.91 -10.17
C ALA A 172 -14.25 -0.44 -10.51
N ASN A 173 -14.15 -1.42 -9.61
CA ASN A 173 -14.81 -2.72 -9.77
C ASN A 173 -16.34 -2.59 -9.75
N ILE A 174 -16.90 -1.76 -8.86
CA ILE A 174 -18.33 -1.45 -8.88
C ILE A 174 -18.72 -0.77 -10.20
N PHE A 175 -17.95 0.21 -10.69
CA PHE A 175 -18.19 0.86 -11.97
C PHE A 175 -18.15 -0.11 -13.15
N ARG A 176 -17.24 -1.09 -13.19
CA ARG A 176 -17.25 -2.15 -14.20
C ARG A 176 -18.54 -2.97 -14.17
N ASN A 177 -18.98 -3.37 -12.97
CA ASN A 177 -20.22 -4.15 -12.79
C ASN A 177 -21.45 -3.39 -13.29
N VAL A 178 -21.48 -2.07 -13.11
CA VAL A 178 -22.55 -1.21 -13.63
C VAL A 178 -22.27 -0.64 -15.03
N LYS A 179 -21.33 -1.26 -15.77
CA LYS A 179 -20.98 -0.93 -17.17
C LYS A 179 -20.43 0.48 -17.40
N ARG A 180 -19.92 1.14 -16.36
CA ARG A 180 -19.19 2.43 -16.42
C ARG A 180 -17.69 2.22 -16.63
N TYR A 181 -17.32 1.50 -17.69
CA TYR A 181 -15.94 1.07 -17.92
C TYR A 181 -14.92 2.22 -18.03
N GLN A 182 -15.30 3.34 -18.65
CA GLN A 182 -14.41 4.51 -18.76
C GLN A 182 -14.10 5.12 -17.40
N SER A 183 -15.09 5.24 -16.51
CA SER A 183 -14.88 5.76 -15.15
C SER A 183 -14.05 4.79 -14.30
N ALA A 184 -14.27 3.49 -14.45
CA ALA A 184 -13.43 2.49 -13.79
C ALA A 184 -11.96 2.60 -14.23
N GLU A 185 -11.72 2.71 -15.54
CA GLU A 185 -10.36 2.78 -16.08
C GLU A 185 -9.61 4.02 -15.57
N LYS A 186 -10.26 5.19 -15.50
CA LYS A 186 -9.62 6.40 -14.98
C LYS A 186 -9.21 6.29 -13.51
N LEU A 187 -10.02 5.63 -12.68
CA LEU A 187 -9.66 5.37 -11.28
C LEU A 187 -8.44 4.46 -11.16
N ILE A 188 -8.38 3.39 -11.97
CA ILE A 188 -7.23 2.49 -12.01
C ILE A 188 -5.97 3.22 -12.51
N GLN A 189 -6.09 4.04 -13.56
CA GLN A 189 -5.00 4.86 -14.06
C GLN A 189 -4.50 5.86 -13.00
N CYS A 190 -5.41 6.46 -12.23
CA CYS A 190 -5.04 7.33 -11.13
C CYS A 190 -4.24 6.56 -10.06
N GLY A 191 -4.71 5.37 -9.69
CA GLY A 191 -4.02 4.48 -8.77
C GLY A 191 -2.58 4.18 -9.23
N ILE A 192 -2.42 3.82 -10.50
CA ILE A 192 -1.11 3.53 -11.08
C ILE A 192 -0.21 4.77 -11.11
N LYS A 193 -0.76 5.94 -11.45
CA LYS A 193 -0.02 7.21 -11.51
C LYS A 193 0.71 7.52 -10.20
N TYR A 194 0.09 7.24 -9.06
CA TYR A 194 0.68 7.44 -7.73
C TYR A 194 1.32 6.17 -7.14
N GLY A 195 1.62 5.18 -7.98
CA GLY A 195 2.43 4.01 -7.62
C GLY A 195 1.71 2.99 -6.74
N HIS A 196 0.39 2.85 -6.89
CA HIS A 196 -0.38 1.89 -6.11
C HIS A 196 -0.38 0.49 -6.73
N GLY A 197 0.19 -0.47 -5.99
CA GLY A 197 0.40 -1.84 -6.49
C GLY A 197 -0.90 -2.58 -6.82
N ILE A 198 -1.94 -2.43 -6.00
CA ILE A 198 -3.25 -3.08 -6.22
C ILE A 198 -3.86 -2.62 -7.56
N ALA A 199 -3.80 -1.32 -7.89
CA ALA A 199 -4.30 -0.79 -9.16
C ALA A 199 -3.46 -1.29 -10.35
N ALA A 200 -2.14 -1.37 -10.20
CA ALA A 200 -1.27 -1.94 -11.22
C ALA A 200 -1.54 -3.44 -11.42
N GLN A 201 -1.78 -4.20 -10.35
CA GLN A 201 -2.13 -5.62 -10.43
C GLN A 201 -3.49 -5.85 -11.11
N ASP A 202 -4.49 -5.05 -10.75
CA ASP A 202 -5.80 -5.06 -11.40
C ASP A 202 -5.70 -4.80 -12.90
N ARG A 203 -4.93 -3.78 -13.30
CA ARG A 203 -4.66 -3.47 -14.71
C ARG A 203 -3.93 -4.60 -15.44
N SER A 204 -2.90 -5.17 -14.81
CA SER A 204 -2.17 -6.33 -15.34
C SER A 204 -3.11 -7.49 -15.65
N MET A 205 -3.96 -7.84 -14.69
CA MET A 205 -4.90 -8.94 -14.81
C MET A 205 -5.93 -8.67 -15.92
N SER A 206 -6.52 -7.48 -15.93
CA SER A 206 -7.50 -7.05 -16.94
C SER A 206 -6.93 -7.14 -18.36
N ILE A 207 -5.70 -6.68 -18.58
CA ILE A 207 -5.04 -6.79 -19.89
C ILE A 207 -4.80 -8.26 -20.24
N SER A 208 -4.22 -9.06 -19.32
CA SER A 208 -3.86 -10.46 -19.60
C SER A 208 -5.06 -11.31 -20.04
N ILE A 209 -6.23 -11.10 -19.43
CA ILE A 209 -7.47 -11.82 -19.75
C ILE A 209 -7.97 -11.48 -21.17
N ASN A 210 -7.79 -10.24 -21.60
CA ASN A 210 -8.30 -9.74 -22.88
C ASN A 210 -7.25 -9.75 -24.01
N SER A 211 -6.01 -10.19 -23.74
CA SER A 211 -4.89 -10.07 -24.68
C SER A 211 -4.94 -11.06 -25.84
N GLY A 212 -5.59 -12.22 -25.67
CA GLY A 212 -5.58 -13.29 -26.67
C GLY A 212 -4.16 -13.63 -27.12
N MET A 213 -3.93 -13.68 -28.45
CA MET A 213 -2.63 -13.96 -29.07
C MET A 213 -1.77 -12.69 -29.33
N ASN A 214 -2.10 -11.54 -28.72
CA ASN A 214 -1.33 -10.30 -28.92
C ASN A 214 -0.16 -10.19 -27.93
N LYS A 215 1.07 -10.41 -28.42
CA LYS A 215 2.30 -10.34 -27.59
C LYS A 215 2.56 -8.95 -26.98
N GLU A 216 2.21 -7.86 -27.66
CA GLU A 216 2.39 -6.51 -27.10
C GLU A 216 1.43 -6.24 -25.94
N SER A 217 0.18 -6.72 -26.02
CA SER A 217 -0.75 -6.65 -24.88
C SER A 217 -0.25 -7.47 -23.69
N TRP A 218 0.29 -8.66 -23.92
CA TRP A 218 0.93 -9.44 -22.85
C TRP A 218 2.13 -8.72 -22.23
N LYS A 219 2.98 -8.09 -23.04
CA LYS A 219 4.10 -7.26 -22.55
C LYS A 219 3.59 -6.09 -21.71
N GLU A 220 2.48 -5.47 -22.09
CA GLU A 220 1.82 -4.44 -21.29
C GLU A 220 1.31 -5.01 -19.95
N ALA A 221 0.70 -6.20 -19.94
CA ALA A 221 0.30 -6.88 -18.71
C ALA A 221 1.51 -7.12 -17.77
N PHE A 222 2.60 -7.68 -18.28
CA PHE A 222 3.82 -7.86 -17.48
C PHE A 222 4.40 -6.54 -16.96
N ARG A 223 4.27 -5.44 -17.71
CA ARG A 223 4.71 -4.12 -17.25
C ARG A 223 3.93 -3.68 -16.03
N TYR A 224 2.61 -3.84 -16.01
CA TYR A 224 1.80 -3.47 -14.85
C TYR A 224 1.99 -4.45 -13.68
N ASN A 225 2.20 -5.74 -13.93
CA ASN A 225 2.62 -6.68 -12.89
C ASN A 225 3.96 -6.27 -12.25
N TYR A 226 4.91 -5.81 -13.07
CA TYR A 226 6.17 -5.25 -12.59
C TYR A 226 5.96 -3.99 -11.73
N LEU A 227 5.12 -3.05 -12.15
CA LEU A 227 4.79 -1.87 -11.35
C LEU A 227 4.11 -2.24 -10.02
N SER A 228 3.29 -3.30 -10.03
CA SER A 228 2.72 -3.88 -8.81
C SER A 228 3.82 -4.36 -7.85
N ALA A 229 4.81 -5.10 -8.37
CA ALA A 229 5.97 -5.55 -7.60
C ALA A 229 6.83 -4.39 -7.05
N VAL A 230 7.05 -3.33 -7.86
CA VAL A 230 7.75 -2.10 -7.44
C VAL A 230 7.05 -1.45 -6.24
N ALA A 231 5.71 -1.45 -6.22
CA ALA A 231 4.92 -0.93 -5.12
C ALA A 231 4.92 -1.83 -3.86
N GLY A 232 5.60 -2.98 -3.90
CA GLY A 232 5.66 -3.94 -2.79
C GLY A 232 4.46 -4.87 -2.68
N ASP A 233 3.60 -4.91 -3.70
CA ASP A 233 2.44 -5.79 -3.72
C ASP A 233 2.87 -7.26 -3.95
N SER A 234 2.39 -8.16 -3.10
CA SER A 234 2.81 -9.56 -3.13
C SER A 234 2.35 -10.30 -4.37
N ASP A 235 1.21 -9.92 -4.93
CA ASP A 235 0.65 -10.51 -6.14
C ASP A 235 1.39 -9.98 -7.38
N GLY A 236 1.89 -8.75 -7.32
CA GLY A 236 2.90 -8.25 -8.26
C GLY A 236 4.13 -9.16 -8.34
N LEU A 237 4.78 -9.40 -7.20
CA LEU A 237 6.00 -10.21 -7.11
C LEU A 237 5.81 -11.69 -7.49
N HIS A 238 4.67 -12.28 -7.10
CA HIS A 238 4.32 -13.65 -7.49
C HIS A 238 3.82 -13.76 -8.93
N GLY A 239 3.15 -12.70 -9.39
CA GLY A 239 2.34 -12.70 -10.60
C GLY A 239 3.16 -12.94 -11.85
N PHE A 240 4.46 -12.62 -11.86
CA PHE A 240 5.32 -12.88 -13.02
C PHE A 240 5.28 -14.35 -13.42
N SER A 241 5.54 -15.28 -12.48
CA SER A 241 5.59 -16.72 -12.76
C SER A 241 4.21 -17.26 -13.18
N SER A 242 3.13 -16.71 -12.63
CA SER A 242 1.76 -17.07 -12.99
C SER A 242 1.37 -16.56 -14.39
N LEU A 243 1.68 -15.30 -14.72
CA LEU A 243 1.46 -14.73 -16.05
C LEU A 243 2.32 -15.43 -17.09
N ASP A 244 3.58 -15.73 -16.78
CA ASP A 244 4.51 -16.40 -17.69
C ASP A 244 4.05 -17.82 -18.04
N ARG A 245 3.42 -18.53 -17.10
CA ARG A 245 2.81 -19.83 -17.40
C ARG A 245 1.70 -19.71 -18.45
N HIS A 246 0.82 -18.72 -18.33
CA HIS A 246 -0.24 -18.50 -19.33
C HIS A 246 0.34 -18.07 -20.68
N TYR A 247 1.35 -17.19 -20.65
CA TYR A 247 2.06 -16.76 -21.85
C TYR A 247 2.71 -17.95 -22.57
N GLN A 248 3.38 -18.84 -21.83
CA GLN A 248 3.98 -20.06 -22.37
C GLN A 248 2.96 -20.99 -23.04
N ILE A 249 1.78 -21.17 -22.43
CA ILE A 249 0.70 -21.98 -23.01
C ILE A 249 0.26 -21.43 -24.38
N LEU A 250 0.19 -20.11 -24.52
CA LEU A 250 -0.28 -19.46 -25.75
C LEU A 250 0.79 -19.39 -26.85
N PHE A 251 2.05 -19.13 -26.47
CA PHE A 251 3.10 -18.82 -27.44
C PHE A 251 4.20 -19.89 -27.58
N GLY A 252 4.21 -20.91 -26.72
CA GLY A 252 5.24 -21.95 -26.71
C GLY A 252 6.61 -21.47 -26.25
N GLU A 253 6.70 -20.26 -25.68
CA GLU A 253 7.93 -19.66 -25.18
C GLU A 253 7.68 -18.87 -23.89
N SER A 254 8.70 -18.73 -23.05
CA SER A 254 8.62 -17.88 -21.85
C SER A 254 8.85 -16.41 -22.21
N PHE A 255 8.13 -15.51 -21.57
CA PHE A 255 8.44 -14.08 -21.59
C PHE A 255 9.81 -13.79 -20.95
N ALA A 256 10.24 -14.63 -20.01
CA ALA A 256 11.60 -14.66 -19.48
C ALA A 256 12.61 -15.43 -20.37
N ALA A 257 12.25 -15.86 -21.59
CA ALA A 257 13.15 -16.63 -22.47
C ALA A 257 14.54 -16.00 -22.71
N PRO A 258 14.73 -14.66 -22.78
CA PRO A 258 16.07 -14.08 -22.86
C PRO A 258 16.96 -14.48 -21.68
N ASN A 259 16.37 -14.81 -20.52
CA ASN A 259 17.09 -15.23 -19.33
C ASN A 259 16.21 -16.04 -18.35
N LYS A 260 16.40 -17.36 -18.31
CA LYS A 260 15.71 -18.27 -17.37
C LYS A 260 15.97 -17.94 -15.89
N GLU A 261 17.03 -17.19 -15.57
CA GLU A 261 17.30 -16.70 -14.22
C GLU A 261 16.35 -15.58 -13.79
N TYR A 262 15.67 -14.93 -14.74
CA TYR A 262 14.71 -13.86 -14.45
C TYR A 262 13.56 -14.36 -13.58
N ALA A 263 12.90 -15.44 -14.00
CA ALA A 263 11.81 -16.06 -13.25
C ALA A 263 12.28 -16.52 -11.86
N LYS A 264 13.44 -17.21 -11.79
CA LYS A 264 14.03 -17.65 -10.51
C LYS A 264 14.34 -16.49 -9.56
N ARG A 265 14.84 -15.38 -10.10
CA ARG A 265 15.13 -14.18 -9.30
C ARG A 265 13.85 -13.51 -8.82
N SER A 266 12.80 -13.46 -9.66
CA SER A 266 11.47 -13.00 -9.25
C SER A 266 10.93 -13.84 -8.09
N ASP A 267 10.98 -15.17 -8.22
CA ASP A 267 10.53 -16.08 -7.16
C ASP A 267 11.36 -15.93 -5.88
N LYS A 268 12.68 -15.75 -5.99
CA LYS A 268 13.55 -15.46 -4.84
C LYS A 268 13.15 -14.18 -4.13
N LEU A 269 12.86 -13.10 -4.87
CA LEU A 269 12.40 -11.84 -4.28
C LEU A 269 11.06 -11.99 -3.58
N TRP A 270 10.12 -12.73 -4.18
CA TRP A 270 8.85 -13.07 -3.55
C TRP A 270 9.04 -13.85 -2.24
N ILE A 271 9.95 -14.82 -2.19
CA ILE A 271 10.30 -15.53 -0.95
C ILE A 271 10.85 -14.56 0.10
N MET A 272 11.72 -13.62 -0.30
CA MET A 272 12.34 -12.65 0.63
C MET A 272 11.35 -11.64 1.22
N THR A 273 10.17 -11.44 0.62
CA THR A 273 9.11 -10.60 1.19
C THR A 273 8.10 -11.39 2.04
N ARG A 274 8.18 -12.73 2.03
CA ARG A 274 7.20 -13.60 2.70
C ARG A 274 7.65 -13.94 4.13
N PRO A 275 6.83 -13.65 5.16
CA PRO A 275 7.20 -13.87 6.57
C PRO A 275 7.40 -15.34 6.94
N GLY A 276 6.79 -16.27 6.20
CA GLY A 276 7.01 -17.72 6.41
C GLY A 276 8.43 -18.18 6.04
N PHE A 277 9.22 -17.35 5.37
CA PHE A 277 10.54 -17.69 4.89
C PHE A 277 11.61 -16.80 5.52
N HIS A 278 12.83 -17.33 5.51
CA HIS A 278 14.02 -16.60 5.91
C HIS A 278 15.00 -16.54 4.75
N HIS A 279 15.73 -15.44 4.67
CA HIS A 279 16.79 -15.23 3.69
C HIS A 279 18.06 -14.71 4.35
N ASP A 280 19.18 -14.88 3.66
CA ASP A 280 20.46 -14.39 4.11
C ASP A 280 20.59 -12.89 3.81
N ASP A 281 21.01 -12.12 4.81
CA ASP A 281 21.42 -10.72 4.69
C ASP A 281 22.96 -10.65 4.61
N PRO A 282 23.53 -10.34 3.43
CA PRO A 282 24.98 -10.25 3.26
C PRO A 282 25.65 -9.20 4.14
N ASP A 283 24.96 -8.11 4.50
CA ASP A 283 25.50 -7.07 5.36
C ASP A 283 25.64 -7.55 6.80
N ARG A 284 24.62 -8.22 7.33
CA ARG A 284 24.68 -8.84 8.65
C ARG A 284 25.77 -9.89 8.72
N LYS A 285 25.90 -10.71 7.66
CA LYS A 285 26.97 -11.73 7.56
C LYS A 285 28.36 -11.09 7.62
N ARG A 286 28.60 -10.00 6.89
CA ARG A 286 29.87 -9.26 6.94
C ARG A 286 30.19 -8.69 8.32
N ARG A 287 29.16 -8.26 9.06
CA ARG A 287 29.30 -7.71 10.42
C ARG A 287 29.38 -8.78 11.51
N GLY A 288 29.30 -10.07 11.18
CA GLY A 288 29.29 -11.16 12.16
C GLY A 288 27.99 -11.24 12.98
N LEU A 289 26.89 -10.66 12.49
CA LEU A 289 25.58 -10.70 13.13
C LEU A 289 24.78 -11.93 12.64
N PRO A 290 23.72 -12.36 13.36
CA PRO A 290 22.77 -13.36 12.87
C PRO A 290 22.20 -12.93 11.52
N PHE A 291 22.62 -13.57 10.44
CA PHE A 291 22.40 -13.07 9.09
C PHE A 291 21.17 -13.66 8.40
N ARG A 292 20.59 -14.72 8.97
CA ARG A 292 19.33 -15.28 8.47
C ARG A 292 18.18 -14.49 9.06
N VAL A 293 17.52 -13.67 8.23
CA VAL A 293 16.45 -12.76 8.63
C VAL A 293 15.11 -13.21 8.05
N LYS A 294 14.02 -12.85 8.73
CA LYS A 294 12.65 -13.17 8.30
C LYS A 294 12.20 -12.22 7.19
N GLY A 295 11.48 -12.76 6.21
CA GLY A 295 10.84 -11.94 5.17
C GLY A 295 9.81 -10.97 5.75
N ASN A 296 9.52 -9.90 5.03
CA ASN A 296 8.65 -8.83 5.51
C ASN A 296 7.76 -8.30 4.37
N THR A 297 6.45 -8.30 4.59
CA THR A 297 5.44 -7.89 3.60
C THR A 297 5.29 -6.37 3.47
N SER A 298 5.91 -5.59 4.35
CA SER A 298 5.66 -4.15 4.47
C SER A 298 6.55 -3.28 3.59
N TYR A 299 7.47 -3.87 2.82
CA TYR A 299 8.47 -3.14 2.04
C TYR A 299 8.01 -2.88 0.60
N LYS A 300 8.19 -1.64 0.16
CA LYS A 300 8.14 -1.27 -1.26
C LYS A 300 9.51 -1.52 -1.91
N LEU A 301 9.52 -1.73 -3.23
CA LEU A 301 10.73 -2.04 -4.01
C LEU A 301 10.98 -0.99 -5.11
N PRO A 302 11.15 0.31 -4.77
CA PRO A 302 11.31 1.37 -5.76
C PRO A 302 12.56 1.22 -6.65
N ASN A 303 13.55 0.44 -6.22
CA ASN A 303 14.79 0.17 -6.95
C ASN A 303 14.85 -1.26 -7.51
N LEU A 304 13.68 -1.87 -7.79
CA LEU A 304 13.59 -3.24 -8.28
C LEU A 304 14.39 -3.45 -9.58
N ASP A 305 14.47 -2.43 -10.43
CA ASP A 305 15.19 -2.42 -11.70
C ASP A 305 16.70 -2.68 -11.55
N LYS A 306 17.30 -2.35 -10.41
CA LYS A 306 18.71 -2.62 -10.14
C LYS A 306 19.04 -4.11 -10.05
N VAL A 307 18.03 -4.94 -9.78
CA VAL A 307 18.19 -6.39 -9.54
C VAL A 307 17.40 -7.22 -10.55
N LEU A 308 16.22 -6.73 -10.94
CA LEU A 308 15.27 -7.36 -11.85
C LEU A 308 14.72 -6.29 -12.82
N PRO A 309 15.49 -5.88 -13.86
CA PRO A 309 15.07 -4.86 -14.82
C PRO A 309 13.94 -5.36 -15.74
N PHE A 310 12.96 -4.51 -16.04
CA PHE A 310 11.91 -4.82 -17.02
C PHE A 310 12.09 -4.03 -18.33
N PRO A 311 11.91 -4.66 -19.52
CA PRO A 311 11.64 -6.08 -19.76
C PRO A 311 12.86 -6.98 -19.45
N PRO A 312 12.68 -8.31 -19.34
CA PRO A 312 13.76 -9.24 -19.03
C PRO A 312 14.96 -9.10 -19.99
N PRO A 313 16.16 -8.73 -19.48
CA PRO A 313 17.35 -8.63 -20.32
C PRO A 313 17.99 -10.01 -20.54
N ALA A 314 18.83 -10.13 -21.57
CA ALA A 314 19.61 -11.36 -21.82
C ALA A 314 20.56 -11.73 -20.67
N LYS A 315 21.05 -10.72 -19.92
CA LYS A 315 21.87 -10.90 -18.72
C LYS A 315 21.33 -10.00 -17.61
N LEU A 316 21.12 -10.58 -16.43
CA LEU A 316 20.69 -9.83 -15.25
C LEU A 316 21.87 -9.08 -14.61
N PRO A 317 21.62 -7.94 -13.94
CA PRO A 317 22.61 -7.29 -13.11
C PRO A 317 23.20 -8.26 -12.06
N ALA A 318 24.48 -8.09 -11.74
CA ALA A 318 25.10 -8.83 -10.65
C ALA A 318 24.41 -8.44 -9.33
N TRP A 319 24.01 -9.44 -8.55
CA TRP A 319 23.36 -9.22 -7.27
C TRP A 319 23.76 -10.33 -6.30
N ASN A 320 24.30 -9.92 -5.15
CA ASN A 320 24.79 -10.82 -4.10
C ASN A 320 23.67 -11.30 -3.14
N GLY A 321 22.41 -10.95 -3.40
CA GLY A 321 21.29 -11.26 -2.51
C GLY A 321 20.97 -10.17 -1.48
N ASP A 322 21.67 -9.03 -1.47
CA ASP A 322 21.37 -7.92 -0.56
C ASP A 322 20.00 -7.32 -0.91
N PHE A 323 19.01 -7.55 -0.05
CA PHE A 323 17.64 -7.07 -0.25
C PHE A 323 17.53 -5.55 -0.16
N SER A 324 18.41 -4.91 0.63
CA SER A 324 18.32 -3.47 0.92
C SER A 324 18.56 -2.59 -0.30
N VAL A 325 19.19 -3.11 -1.36
CA VAL A 325 19.42 -2.37 -2.62
C VAL A 325 18.13 -2.12 -3.40
N LEU A 326 17.07 -2.88 -3.11
CA LEU A 326 15.73 -2.76 -3.71
C LEU A 326 14.89 -1.67 -3.04
N LEU A 327 15.22 -1.34 -1.79
CA LEU A 327 14.44 -0.51 -0.90
C LEU A 327 14.74 0.99 -1.10
N SER A 328 13.86 1.85 -0.58
CA SER A 328 14.19 3.27 -0.38
C SER A 328 15.33 3.41 0.64
N ALA A 329 15.98 4.58 0.70
CA ALA A 329 17.05 4.80 1.70
C ALA A 329 16.54 4.64 3.14
N GLU A 330 15.32 5.10 3.41
CA GLU A 330 14.66 4.98 4.71
C GLU A 330 14.29 3.53 5.02
N ASP A 331 13.68 2.81 4.09
CA ASP A 331 13.31 1.40 4.27
C ASP A 331 14.56 0.51 4.38
N ALA A 332 15.65 0.83 3.68
CA ALA A 332 16.93 0.13 3.81
C ALA A 332 17.54 0.32 5.21
N LYS A 333 17.44 1.53 5.77
CA LYS A 333 17.82 1.79 7.16
C LYS A 333 16.96 0.96 8.12
N GLU A 334 15.64 1.02 7.95
CA GLU A 334 14.66 0.28 8.76
C GLU A 334 14.85 -1.24 8.71
N TYR A 335 15.11 -1.79 7.52
CA TYR A 335 15.45 -3.19 7.30
C TYR A 335 16.64 -3.61 8.16
N ARG A 336 17.68 -2.78 8.21
CA ARG A 336 18.92 -3.04 8.95
C ARG A 336 18.85 -2.70 10.45
N THR A 337 17.82 -2.00 10.91
CA THR A 337 17.66 -1.63 12.33
C THR A 337 17.29 -2.85 13.18
N ASP A 338 18.10 -3.15 14.20
CA ASP A 338 17.76 -4.15 15.21
C ASP A 338 17.09 -3.45 16.40
N TYR A 339 15.77 -3.56 16.48
CA TYR A 339 15.01 -3.01 17.60
C TYR A 339 15.17 -3.88 18.84
N HIS A 340 15.49 -3.25 19.96
CA HIS A 340 15.41 -3.88 21.28
C HIS A 340 13.98 -3.79 21.81
N TYR A 341 13.07 -4.63 21.32
CA TYR A 341 11.64 -4.55 21.62
C TYR A 341 11.33 -4.54 23.12
N ASP A 342 11.98 -5.41 23.91
CA ASP A 342 11.80 -5.47 25.37
C ASP A 342 12.19 -4.15 26.05
N ARG A 343 13.27 -3.51 25.58
CA ARG A 343 13.72 -2.21 26.10
C ARG A 343 12.69 -1.13 25.77
N LEU A 344 12.24 -1.05 24.53
CA LEU A 344 11.26 -0.06 24.10
C LEU A 344 9.94 -0.20 24.89
N VAL A 345 9.48 -1.42 25.12
CA VAL A 345 8.29 -1.66 25.95
C VAL A 345 8.53 -1.29 27.41
N LYS A 346 9.70 -1.58 27.97
CA LYS A 346 10.05 -1.18 29.34
C LYS A 346 10.05 0.35 29.51
N GLU A 347 10.59 1.09 28.55
CA GLU A 347 10.57 2.57 28.55
C GLU A 347 9.13 3.10 28.62
N ILE A 348 8.21 2.53 27.84
CA ILE A 348 6.79 2.92 27.85
C ILE A 348 6.14 2.72 29.21
N LEU A 349 6.46 1.61 29.89
CA LEU A 349 5.89 1.29 31.20
C LEU A 349 6.41 2.22 32.30
N ILE A 350 7.67 2.66 32.20
CA ILE A 350 8.25 3.62 33.14
C ILE A 350 7.66 5.01 32.92
N ASP A 351 7.55 5.45 31.65
CA ASP A 351 6.95 6.73 31.27
C ASP A 351 5.46 6.84 31.67
N GLY A 352 4.76 5.72 31.89
CA GLY A 352 3.37 5.69 32.34
C GLY A 352 3.18 5.71 33.87
N LEU A 353 4.26 5.61 34.65
CA LEU A 353 4.25 5.68 36.11
C LEU A 353 4.64 7.06 36.66
N LEU A 354 5.12 7.95 35.79
CA LEU A 354 5.44 9.35 36.05
C LEU A 354 4.33 10.23 35.47
#